data_AF-A0A6B3CZG2-F1
#
_entry.id   AF-A0A6B3CZG2-F1
#
_cell.length_a   1.000
_cell.length_b   1.000
_cell.length_c   1.000
_cell.angle_alpha   90.00
_cell.angle_beta   90.00
_cell.angle_gamma   90.00
#
_symmetry.space_group_name_H-M   'P 1'
#
loop_
_entity.id
_entity.type
_entity.pdbx_description
1 polymer ?
#
loop_
_entity_poly.entity_id
_entity_poly.type
_entity_poly.pdbx_seq_one_letter_code
_entity_poly.pdbx_strand_id
1 'polypeptide(L)'
;AGLKRELEQKVRSGERLTREDGIALYESDDLAWLGGLAHEVRTRKNGDVVHFNVNRHLNMTNVCTASCAYCSFQRKPGEKDAYTMRI
;
A
#
# COMPACT_ATOMS: atom_id res chain seq x y z
N ALA A 1 -24.85 -8.79 -9.63
CA ALA A 1 -24.40 -8.95 -11.02
C ALA A 1 -24.16 -7.63 -11.77
N GLY A 2 -24.90 -6.54 -11.49
CA GLY A 2 -24.69 -5.23 -12.15
C GLY A 2 -23.40 -4.52 -11.75
N LEU A 3 -23.13 -4.43 -10.44
CA LEU A 3 -22.00 -3.65 -9.91
C LEU A 3 -20.62 -4.12 -10.39
N LYS A 4 -20.35 -5.44 -10.37
CA LYS A 4 -19.07 -5.99 -10.89
C LYS A 4 -18.85 -5.62 -12.37
N ARG A 5 -19.89 -5.70 -13.20
CA ARG A 5 -19.82 -5.33 -14.62
C ARG A 5 -19.57 -3.85 -14.84
N GLU A 6 -20.21 -2.99 -14.05
CA GLU A 6 -19.98 -1.55 -14.08
C GLU A 6 -18.53 -1.22 -13.71
N LEU A 7 -18.01 -1.82 -12.63
CA LEU A 7 -16.62 -1.65 -12.21
C LEU A 7 -15.62 -2.14 -13.27
N GLU A 8 -15.87 -3.29 -13.89
CA GLU A 8 -15.07 -3.78 -15.03
C GLU A 8 -15.04 -2.77 -16.17
N GLN A 9 -16.18 -2.18 -16.53
CA GLN A 9 -16.26 -1.18 -17.60
C GLN A 9 -15.48 0.08 -17.26
N LYS A 10 -15.63 0.62 -16.05
CA LYS A 10 -14.86 1.79 -15.58
C LYS A 10 -13.36 1.53 -15.62
N VAL A 11 -12.93 0.35 -15.16
CA VAL A 11 -11.50 -0.04 -15.15
C VAL A 11 -10.94 -0.18 -16.58
N ARG A 12 -11.71 -0.80 -17.48
CA ARG A 12 -11.33 -1.01 -18.89
C ARG A 12 -11.34 0.29 -19.70
N SER A 13 -12.27 1.20 -19.43
CA SER A 13 -12.31 2.54 -20.05
C SER A 13 -11.26 3.50 -19.50
N GLY A 14 -10.60 3.15 -18.40
CA GLY A 14 -9.62 4.01 -17.73
C GLY A 14 -10.26 5.16 -16.95
N GLU A 15 -11.56 5.05 -16.64
CA GLU A 15 -12.29 5.99 -15.82
C GLU A 15 -11.78 5.96 -14.37
N ARG A 16 -11.78 7.12 -13.71
CA ARG A 16 -11.44 7.22 -12.29
C ARG A 16 -12.59 6.68 -11.44
N LEU A 17 -12.30 5.64 -10.66
CA LEU A 17 -13.23 5.08 -9.69
C LEU A 17 -13.62 6.09 -8.61
N THR A 18 -14.88 6.06 -8.19
CA THR A 18 -15.39 6.87 -7.10
C THR A 18 -15.05 6.27 -5.73
N ARG A 19 -15.43 6.98 -4.65
CA ARG A 19 -15.29 6.45 -3.28
C ARG A 19 -16.18 5.23 -3.09
N GLU A 20 -17.39 5.26 -3.62
CA GLU A 20 -18.39 4.18 -3.52
C GLU A 20 -17.91 2.93 -4.27
N ASP A 21 -17.31 3.11 -5.45
CA ASP A 21 -16.65 2.03 -6.18
C ASP A 21 -15.55 1.39 -5.33
N GLY A 22 -14.73 2.21 -4.65
CA GLY A 22 -13.67 1.73 -3.75
C GLY A 22 -14.21 0.91 -2.57
N ILE A 23 -15.30 1.35 -1.94
CA ILE A 23 -15.96 0.61 -0.86
C ILE A 23 -16.46 -0.74 -1.38
N ALA A 24 -17.13 -0.75 -2.53
CA ALA A 24 -17.61 -1.99 -3.14
C ALA A 24 -16.49 -2.99 -3.47
N LEU A 25 -15.31 -2.49 -3.88
CA LEU A 25 -14.13 -3.33 -4.11
C LEU A 25 -13.60 -3.93 -2.80
N TYR A 26 -13.56 -3.16 -1.71
CA TYR A 26 -13.15 -3.65 -0.39
C TYR A 26 -14.10 -4.69 0.20
N GLU A 27 -15.39 -4.59 -0.10
CA GLU A 27 -16.42 -5.54 0.35
C GLU A 27 -16.45 -6.83 -0.50
N SER A 28 -15.73 -6.90 -1.62
CA SER A 28 -15.70 -8.09 -2.46
C SER A 28 -14.86 -9.20 -1.85
N ASP A 29 -15.42 -10.41 -1.82
CA ASP A 29 -14.79 -11.67 -1.40
C ASP A 29 -14.13 -12.44 -2.56
N ASP A 30 -14.21 -11.92 -3.78
CA ASP A 30 -13.73 -12.55 -5.00
C ASP A 30 -12.33 -12.03 -5.36
N LEU A 31 -11.33 -12.60 -4.70
CA LEU A 31 -9.93 -12.21 -4.87
C LEU A 31 -9.42 -12.44 -6.29
N ALA A 32 -9.89 -13.48 -6.97
CA ALA A 32 -9.45 -13.80 -8.34
C ALA A 32 -9.93 -12.73 -9.32
N TRP A 33 -11.19 -12.30 -9.21
CA TRP A 33 -11.74 -11.21 -10.01
C TRP A 33 -11.03 -9.88 -9.73
N LEU A 34 -10.85 -9.51 -8.46
CA LEU A 34 -10.11 -8.31 -8.05
C LEU A 34 -8.66 -8.32 -8.58
N GLY A 35 -7.97 -9.46 -8.41
CA GLY A 35 -6.61 -9.67 -8.88
C GLY A 35 -6.49 -9.56 -10.39
N GLY A 36 -7.46 -10.09 -11.14
CA GLY A 36 -7.52 -9.99 -12.59
C GLY A 36 -7.63 -8.55 -13.09
N LEU A 37 -8.55 -7.76 -12.50
CA LEU A 37 -8.69 -6.34 -12.83
C LEU A 37 -7.44 -5.53 -12.48
N ALA A 38 -6.86 -5.77 -11.29
CA ALA A 38 -5.62 -5.11 -10.88
C ALA A 38 -4.45 -5.48 -11.80
N HIS A 39 -4.36 -6.75 -12.20
CA HIS A 39 -3.33 -7.23 -13.12
C HIS A 39 -3.47 -6.58 -14.50
N GLU A 40 -4.68 -6.48 -15.06
CA GLU A 40 -4.94 -5.81 -16.35
C GLU A 40 -4.42 -4.37 -16.33
N VAL A 41 -4.75 -3.60 -15.30
CA VAL A 41 -4.29 -2.21 -15.16
C VAL A 41 -2.77 -2.13 -14.94
N ARG A 42 -2.19 -3.02 -14.12
CA ARG A 42 -0.76 -3.09 -13.87
C ARG A 42 0.01 -3.37 -15.16
N THR A 43 -0.42 -4.35 -15.94
CA THR A 43 0.21 -4.77 -17.19
C THR A 43 0.06 -3.70 -18.27
N ARG A 44 -1.10 -3.03 -18.36
CA ARG A 44 -1.28 -1.88 -19.28
C ARG A 44 -0.32 -0.74 -18.99
N LYS A 45 0.03 -0.51 -17.72
CA LYS A 45 0.93 0.59 -17.31
C LYS A 45 2.41 0.24 -17.38
N ASN A 46 2.78 -1.01 -17.07
CA ASN A 46 4.18 -1.40 -16.83
C ASN A 46 4.65 -2.55 -17.72
N GLY A 47 3.77 -3.15 -18.53
CA GLY A 47 4.03 -4.42 -19.20
C GLY A 47 4.40 -5.53 -18.21
N ASP A 48 5.35 -6.37 -18.63
CA ASP A 48 5.90 -7.46 -17.82
C ASP A 48 7.16 -7.06 -17.04
N VAL A 49 7.56 -5.78 -17.09
CA VAL A 49 8.77 -5.30 -16.42
C VAL A 49 8.52 -5.16 -14.91
N VAL A 50 9.43 -5.72 -14.12
CA VAL A 50 9.48 -5.54 -12.66
C VAL A 50 10.74 -4.79 -12.30
N HIS A 51 10.59 -3.63 -11.66
CA HIS A 51 11.70 -2.79 -11.24
C HIS A 51 12.11 -3.11 -9.80
N PHE A 52 13.41 -3.04 -9.51
CA PHE A 52 13.97 -3.11 -8.17
C PHE A 52 15.13 -2.12 -8.03
N ASN A 53 15.48 -1.76 -6.80
CA ASN A 53 16.67 -0.98 -6.49
C ASN A 53 17.49 -1.66 -5.39
N VAL A 54 18.78 -1.31 -5.29
CA VAL A 54 19.65 -1.71 -4.19
C VAL A 54 19.73 -0.52 -3.24
N ASN A 55 19.11 -0.63 -2.07
CA ASN A 55 19.10 0.42 -1.05
C ASN A 55 19.76 -0.04 0.25
N ARG A 56 20.23 0.92 1.05
CA ARG A 56 20.69 0.69 2.42
C ARG A 56 20.07 1.75 3.32
N HIS A 57 19.41 1.32 4.37
CA HIS A 57 18.83 2.20 5.39
C HIS A 57 19.69 2.15 6.65
N LEU A 58 20.13 3.31 7.11
CA LEU A 58 20.77 3.49 8.41
C LEU A 58 19.76 4.19 9.32
N ASN A 59 19.22 3.45 10.28
CA ASN A 59 18.37 4.02 11.31
C ASN A 59 19.27 4.64 12.37
N MET A 60 19.38 5.96 12.35
CA MET A 60 20.28 6.71 13.23
C MET A 60 19.74 6.79 14.65
N THR A 61 18.43 6.65 14.83
CA THR A 61 17.77 6.63 16.14
C THR A 61 16.42 5.92 16.03
N ASN A 62 15.98 5.29 17.11
CA ASN A 62 14.59 4.84 17.29
C ASN A 62 13.86 5.68 18.34
N VAL A 63 14.36 6.87 18.67
CA VAL A 63 13.72 7.78 19.62
C VAL A 63 12.72 8.66 18.87
N CYS A 64 11.49 8.74 19.36
CA CYS A 64 10.42 9.52 18.74
C CYS A 64 9.50 10.19 19.78
N THR A 65 9.10 11.43 19.50
CA THR A 65 8.14 12.16 20.34
C THR A 65 6.72 11.60 20.24
N ALA A 66 6.37 10.98 19.12
CA ALA A 66 5.09 10.29 18.92
C ALA A 66 5.03 8.94 19.65
N SER A 67 3.82 8.44 19.85
CA SER A 67 3.54 7.13 20.47
C SER A 67 2.55 6.33 19.61
N CYS A 68 2.93 6.10 18.35
CA CYS A 68 2.09 5.36 17.41
C CYS A 68 1.97 3.88 17.85
N ALA A 69 0.75 3.42 18.13
CA ALA A 69 0.49 2.07 18.66
C ALA A 69 1.12 0.91 17.85
N TYR A 70 1.34 1.11 16.55
CA TYR A 70 1.90 0.11 15.63
C TYR A 70 3.40 0.32 15.32
N CYS A 71 4.04 1.36 15.83
CA CYS A 71 5.43 1.68 15.50
C CYS A 71 6.40 1.10 16.53
N SER A 72 7.42 0.37 16.08
CA SER A 72 8.48 -0.15 16.95
C SER A 72 9.54 0.90 17.32
N PHE A 73 9.59 2.04 16.62
CA PHE A 73 10.56 3.13 16.85
C PHE A 73 9.97 4.25 17.73
N GLN A 74 8.92 3.99 18.49
CA GLN A 74 8.30 5.01 19.32
C GLN A 74 9.00 5.21 20.68
N ARG A 75 10.34 5.04 20.74
CA ARG A 75 11.05 5.06 22.01
C ARG A 75 11.16 6.47 22.59
N LYS A 76 10.99 6.58 23.90
CA LYS A 76 11.26 7.84 24.62
C LYS A 76 12.72 7.91 25.06
N PRO A 77 13.28 9.12 25.22
CA PRO A 77 14.62 9.27 25.77
C PRO A 77 14.75 8.51 27.10
N GLY A 78 15.74 7.62 27.20
CA GLY A 78 16.03 6.85 28.42
C GLY A 78 15.33 5.48 28.52
N GLU A 79 14.46 5.11 27.57
CA GLU A 79 13.95 3.74 27.52
C GLU A 79 15.06 2.72 27.25
N LYS A 80 14.90 1.50 27.77
CA LYS A 80 15.96 0.47 27.79
C LYS A 80 16.55 0.15 26.42
N ASP A 81 15.73 0.18 25.37
CA ASP A 81 16.10 -0.13 23.99
C ASP A 81 16.16 1.13 23.10
N ALA A 82 16.18 2.33 23.69
CA ALA A 82 16.38 3.57 22.97
C ALA A 82 17.84 3.72 22.52
N TYR A 83 18.05 4.13 21.27
CA TYR A 83 19.36 4.46 20.74
C TYR A 83 19.34 5.73 19.90
N THR A 84 20.45 6.47 19.94
CA THR A 84 20.74 7.60 19.05
C THR A 84 22.22 7.53 18.71
N MET A 85 22.54 7.42 17.42
CA MET A 85 23.90 7.45 16.92
C MET A 85 24.53 8.81 17.17
N ARG A 86 25.74 8.83 17.72
CA ARG A 86 26.56 10.03 17.94
C ARG A 86 27.85 9.90 17.15
N ILE A 87 28.35 11.02 16.65
CA ILE A 87 29.67 11.14 15.99
C ILE A 87 30.65 11.69 17.03
#